data_AF-A0A4Q5VKA4-F1
#
_entry.id   AF-A0A4Q5VKA4-F1
#
_cell.length_a   1.000
_cell.length_b   1.000
_cell.length_c   1.000
_cell.angle_alpha   90.00
_cell.angle_beta   90.00
_cell.angle_gamma   90.00
#
_symmetry.space_group_name_H-M   'P 1'
#
loop_
_entity.id
_entity.type
_entity.pdbx_description
1 polymer ?
#
loop_
_entity_poly.entity_id
_entity_poly.type
_entity_poly.pdbx_seq_one_letter_code
_entity_poly.pdbx_strand_id
1 'polypeptide(L)'
;MPVTPPPRANKKSEAELDAFVNRGGQPAPSPASQAEKVNPDTIRHVNTRLTEGLIQQIDELRAKRPRKMGSPKLGISLRDWIVEAVEEKIVRDKRKSGRESK
;
A
#
# COMPACT_ATOMS: atom_id res chain seq x y z
N MET A 1 35.07 4.41 -45.14
CA MET A 1 33.98 3.88 -44.28
C MET A 1 32.67 4.45 -44.78
N PRO A 2 31.76 3.68 -45.40
CA PRO A 2 30.44 4.21 -45.77
C PRO A 2 29.53 4.25 -44.54
N VAL A 3 28.92 5.41 -44.28
CA VAL A 3 27.96 5.62 -43.18
C VAL A 3 26.55 5.37 -43.71
N THR A 4 25.85 4.41 -43.13
CA THR A 4 24.45 4.07 -43.45
C THR A 4 23.49 5.06 -42.76
N PRO A 5 22.45 5.58 -43.44
CA PRO A 5 21.49 6.50 -42.82
C PRO A 5 20.53 5.77 -41.86
N PRO A 6 20.00 6.45 -40.83
CA PRO A 6 19.09 5.85 -39.85
C PRO A 6 17.73 5.50 -40.47
N PRO A 7 17.04 4.46 -39.97
CA PRO A 7 15.74 4.04 -40.49
C PRO A 7 14.69 5.14 -40.28
N ARG A 8 13.90 5.42 -41.32
CA ARG A 8 12.81 6.40 -41.27
C ARG A 8 11.72 5.89 -40.32
N ALA A 9 11.29 6.73 -39.39
CA ALA A 9 10.16 6.44 -38.51
C ALA A 9 8.91 6.13 -39.35
N ASN A 10 8.28 4.99 -39.06
CA ASN A 10 7.05 4.56 -39.73
C ASN A 10 5.97 5.63 -39.51
N LYS A 11 5.49 6.23 -40.60
CA LYS A 11 4.31 7.10 -40.58
C LYS A 11 3.12 6.22 -40.25
N LYS A 12 2.55 6.40 -39.06
CA LYS A 12 1.28 5.76 -38.68
C LYS A 12 0.24 6.04 -39.75
N SER A 13 -0.51 5.02 -40.14
CA SER A 13 -1.50 5.15 -41.23
C SER A 13 -2.64 6.07 -40.80
N GLU A 14 -3.29 6.76 -41.75
CA GLU A 14 -4.45 7.62 -41.45
C GLU A 14 -5.55 6.85 -40.71
N ALA A 15 -5.71 5.55 -41.00
CA ALA A 15 -6.64 4.68 -40.30
C ALA A 15 -6.30 4.46 -38.80
N GLU A 16 -5.01 4.43 -38.44
CA GLU A 16 -4.58 4.35 -37.04
C GLU A 16 -4.80 5.67 -36.30
N LEU A 17 -4.65 6.79 -36.99
CA LEU A 17 -4.95 8.12 -36.43
C LEU A 17 -6.45 8.30 -36.23
N ASP A 18 -7.27 7.88 -37.19
CA ASP A 18 -8.73 7.97 -37.10
C ASP A 18 -9.27 7.05 -36.00
N ALA A 19 -8.68 5.85 -35.85
CA ALA A 19 -8.97 4.97 -34.72
C ALA A 19 -8.58 5.60 -33.37
N PHE A 20 -7.51 6.39 -33.31
CA PHE A 20 -7.09 7.09 -32.09
C PHE A 20 -8.00 8.28 -31.76
N VAL A 21 -8.44 9.03 -32.76
CA VAL A 21 -9.37 10.15 -32.61
C VAL A 21 -10.77 9.65 -32.21
N ASN A 22 -11.26 8.60 -32.88
CA ASN A 22 -12.54 7.97 -32.57
C ASN A 22 -12.56 7.25 -31.21
N ARG A 23 -11.38 6.93 -30.65
CA ARG A 23 -11.24 6.37 -29.30
C ARG A 23 -11.51 7.39 -28.19
N GLY A 24 -11.73 8.67 -28.53
CA GLY A 24 -12.29 9.67 -27.63
C GLY A 24 -11.58 9.74 -26.28
N GLY A 25 -10.39 10.37 -26.24
CA GLY A 25 -9.70 10.86 -25.05
C GLY A 25 -10.00 10.14 -23.73
N GLN A 26 -9.79 8.83 -23.65
CA GLN A 26 -9.81 8.13 -22.36
C GLN A 26 -8.67 8.72 -21.52
N PRO A 27 -8.94 9.31 -20.35
CA PRO A 27 -7.85 9.72 -19.46
C PRO A 27 -7.01 8.47 -19.13
N ALA A 28 -5.70 8.65 -18.97
CA ALA A 28 -4.84 7.60 -18.41
C ALA A 28 -5.55 7.01 -17.19
N PRO A 29 -5.56 5.67 -17.03
CA PRO A 29 -6.36 5.02 -15.99
C PRO A 29 -6.10 5.71 -14.66
N SER A 30 -7.13 6.41 -14.18
CA SER A 30 -7.15 6.95 -12.83
C SER A 30 -6.88 5.78 -11.88
N PRO A 31 -6.11 5.96 -10.79
CA PRO A 31 -5.85 4.89 -9.80
C PRO A 31 -7.14 4.34 -9.15
N ALA A 32 -8.31 4.86 -9.52
CA ALA A 32 -9.62 4.35 -9.13
C ALA A 32 -10.10 3.11 -9.92
N SER A 33 -9.44 2.67 -11.01
CA SER A 33 -9.88 1.50 -11.81
C SER A 33 -9.07 0.22 -11.60
N GLN A 34 -8.12 0.20 -10.67
CA GLN A 34 -7.54 -1.04 -10.18
C GLN A 34 -8.24 -1.42 -8.88
N ALA A 35 -9.34 -2.17 -9.02
CA ALA A 35 -9.56 -3.28 -8.10
C ALA A 35 -8.45 -4.32 -8.36
N GLU A 36 -7.20 -3.93 -8.10
CA GLU A 36 -6.07 -4.83 -8.06
C GLU A 36 -6.43 -5.88 -7.02
N LYS A 37 -6.38 -7.15 -7.40
CA LYS A 37 -6.37 -8.24 -6.43
C LYS A 37 -5.22 -7.91 -5.47
N VAL A 38 -5.58 -7.42 -4.29
CA VAL A 38 -4.61 -7.08 -3.25
C VAL A 38 -3.99 -8.41 -2.86
N ASN A 39 -2.85 -8.74 -3.46
CA ASN A 39 -2.05 -9.87 -3.02
C ASN A 39 -1.71 -9.58 -1.56
N PRO A 40 -2.05 -10.48 -0.62
CA PRO A 40 -1.85 -10.23 0.81
C PRO A 40 -0.37 -10.04 1.16
N ASP A 41 0.54 -10.50 0.30
CA ASP A 41 1.99 -10.46 0.50
C ASP A 41 2.69 -9.24 -0.12
N THR A 42 1.95 -8.33 -0.78
CA THR A 42 2.56 -7.11 -1.32
C THR A 42 2.81 -6.10 -0.20
N ILE A 43 4.08 -5.73 0.01
CA ILE A 43 4.47 -4.69 0.97
C ILE A 43 3.89 -3.35 0.52
N ARG A 44 3.07 -2.74 1.38
CA ARG A 44 2.49 -1.41 1.15
C ARG A 44 2.97 -0.43 2.20
N HIS A 45 3.47 0.72 1.76
CA HIS A 45 3.81 1.83 2.65
C HIS A 45 2.56 2.65 2.98
N VAL A 46 2.38 2.99 4.25
CA VAL A 46 1.25 3.79 4.73
C VAL A 46 1.81 4.94 5.57
N ASN A 47 1.45 6.17 5.21
CA ASN A 47 1.77 7.36 6.01
C ASN A 47 0.62 7.63 6.98
N THR A 48 0.92 7.65 8.28
CA THR A 48 -0.06 7.95 9.34
C THR A 48 0.40 9.14 10.17
N ARG A 49 -0.53 10.03 10.52
CA ARG A 49 -0.31 11.11 11.48
C ARG A 49 -0.97 10.73 12.80
N LEU A 50 -0.21 10.76 13.88
CA LEU A 50 -0.68 10.50 15.24
C LEU A 50 -0.47 11.76 16.08
N THR A 51 -1.32 11.96 17.07
CA THR A 51 -1.12 13.02 18.06
C THR A 51 0.04 12.66 18.99
N GLU A 52 0.71 13.67 19.53
CA GLU A 52 1.84 13.46 20.44
C GLU A 52 1.43 12.68 21.70
N GLY A 53 0.26 12.98 22.27
CA GLY A 53 -0.26 12.26 23.43
C GLY A 53 -0.48 10.76 23.17
N LEU A 54 -0.90 10.38 21.95
CA LEU A 54 -1.02 8.96 21.59
C LEU A 54 0.35 8.29 21.50
N ILE A 55 1.35 8.98 20.94
CA ILE A 55 2.72 8.44 20.83
C ILE A 55 3.30 8.21 22.23
N GLN A 56 3.13 9.16 23.15
CA GLN A 56 3.60 9.02 24.54
C GLN A 56 2.95 7.85 25.25
N GLN A 57 1.62 7.69 25.12
CA GLN A 57 0.90 6.55 25.71
C GLN A 57 1.40 5.22 25.16
N ILE A 58 1.67 5.14 23.85
CA ILE A 58 2.21 3.93 23.23
C ILE A 58 3.59 3.59 23.82
N ASP A 59 4.47 4.59 23.98
CA ASP A 59 5.79 4.39 24.54
C ASP A 59 5.77 3.93 26.01
N GLU A 60 4.85 4.48 26.82
CA GLU A 60 4.64 4.01 28.20
C GLU A 60 4.18 2.55 28.26
N LEU A 61 3.25 2.15 27.39
CA LEU A 61 2.76 0.77 27.32
C LEU A 61 3.84 -0.18 26.81
N ARG A 62 4.65 0.26 25.85
CA ARG A 62 5.80 -0.50 25.33
C ARG A 62 6.86 -0.73 26.41
N ALA A 63 7.11 0.27 27.26
CA ALA A 63 8.05 0.15 28.37
C ALA A 63 7.62 -0.87 29.43
N LYS A 64 6.30 -1.03 29.64
CA LYS A 64 5.73 -1.99 30.61
C LYS A 64 5.78 -3.45 30.14
N ARG A 65 5.98 -3.71 28.84
CA ARG A 65 6.02 -5.08 28.31
C ARG A 65 7.27 -5.80 28.84
N PRO A 66 7.13 -7.02 29.40
CA PRO A 66 8.26 -7.78 29.90
C PRO A 66 9.26 -8.03 28.75
N ARG A 67 10.51 -7.62 28.96
CA ARG A 67 11.60 -7.86 28.02
C ARG A 67 11.89 -9.36 27.97
N LYS A 68 12.15 -9.89 26.78
CA LYS A 68 12.61 -11.27 26.65
C LYS A 68 13.98 -11.39 27.34
N MET A 69 14.04 -12.21 28.38
CA MET A 69 15.26 -12.44 29.16
C MET A 69 16.36 -12.95 28.20
N GLY A 70 17.40 -12.14 27.99
CA GLY A 70 18.52 -12.46 27.09
C GLY A 70 18.58 -11.68 25.78
N SER A 71 17.61 -10.81 25.43
CA SER A 71 17.75 -9.93 24.26
C SER A 71 18.06 -8.48 24.67
N PRO A 72 19.18 -7.88 24.23
CA PRO A 72 19.55 -6.50 24.56
C PRO A 72 18.73 -5.45 23.82
N LYS A 73 17.93 -5.84 22.81
CA LYS A 73 17.11 -4.90 22.02
C LYS A 73 15.86 -4.47 22.79
N LEU A 74 15.56 -3.17 22.72
CA LEU A 74 14.33 -2.55 23.20
C LEU A 74 13.12 -3.41 22.82
N GLY A 75 12.15 -3.50 23.71
CA GLY A 75 10.85 -4.11 23.39
C GLY A 75 10.33 -3.55 22.06
N ILE A 76 9.66 -4.42 21.30
CA ILE A 76 8.96 -4.20 20.02
C ILE A 76 8.96 -2.77 19.46
N SER A 77 9.32 -2.58 18.19
CA SER A 77 9.34 -1.24 17.56
C SER A 77 7.96 -0.56 17.61
N LEU A 78 7.90 0.78 17.54
CA LEU A 78 6.63 1.52 17.49
C LEU A 78 5.75 1.03 16.33
N ARG A 79 6.36 0.79 15.17
CA ARG A 79 5.69 0.25 13.99
C ARG A 79 5.07 -1.11 14.28
N ASP A 80 5.86 -2.04 14.82
CA ASP A 80 5.38 -3.40 15.10
C ASP A 80 4.29 -3.40 16.17
N TRP A 81 4.38 -2.49 17.15
CA TRP A 81 3.31 -2.30 18.14
C TRP A 81 2.00 -1.84 17.49
N ILE A 82 2.06 -0.90 16.54
CA ILE A 82 0.88 -0.44 15.79
C ILE A 82 0.31 -1.59 14.95
N VAL A 83 1.16 -2.39 14.30
CA VAL A 83 0.70 -3.56 13.53
C VAL A 83 0.00 -4.57 14.42
N GLU A 84 0.60 -4.95 15.56
CA GLU A 84 0.01 -5.88 16.54
C GLU A 84 -1.36 -5.37 17.04
N ALA A 85 -1.47 -4.07 17.35
CA ALA A 85 -2.72 -3.46 17.80
C ALA A 85 -3.81 -3.46 16.70
N VAL A 86 -3.44 -3.22 15.43
CA VAL A 86 -4.36 -3.26 14.29
C VAL A 86 -4.85 -4.69 14.04
N GLU A 87 -3.96 -5.68 14.09
CA GLU A 87 -4.32 -7.10 13.94
C GLU A 87 -5.29 -7.54 15.04
N GLU A 88 -5.00 -7.21 16.30
CA GLU A 88 -5.89 -7.54 17.42
C GLU A 88 -7.27 -6.90 17.24
N LYS A 89 -7.31 -5.65 16.78
CA LYS A 89 -8.55 -4.92 16.51
C LYS A 89 -9.37 -5.59 15.40
N ILE A 90 -8.74 -5.99 14.29
CA ILE A 90 -9.40 -6.72 13.20
C ILE A 90 -9.98 -8.03 13.70
N VAL A 91 -9.22 -8.80 14.49
CA VAL A 91 -9.69 -10.08 15.06
C VAL A 91 -10.88 -9.85 16.00
N ARG A 92 -10.82 -8.83 16.87
CA ARG A 92 -11.89 -8.48 17.81
C ARG A 92 -13.17 -8.09 17.08
N ASP A 93 -13.06 -7.28 16.02
CA ASP A 93 -14.21 -6.82 15.25
C ASP A 93 -14.83 -7.95 14.43
N LYS A 94 -14.02 -8.84 13.81
CA LYS A 94 -14.51 -10.08 13.16
C LYS A 94 -15.29 -10.98 14.13
N ARG A 95 -14.83 -11.09 15.38
CA ARG A 95 -15.54 -11.87 16.41
C ARG A 95 -16.85 -11.22 16.84
N LYS A 96 -16.94 -9.88 16.81
CA LYS A 96 -18.14 -9.14 17.21
C LYS A 96 -19.21 -9.14 16.13
N SER A 97 -18.85 -8.86 14.87
CA SER A 97 -19.78 -8.89 13.74
C SER A 97 -20.38 -10.28 13.50
N GLY A 98 -19.62 -11.35 13.77
CA GLY A 98 -20.13 -12.73 13.72
C GLY A 98 -21.11 -13.11 14.86
N ARG A 99 -21.16 -12.35 15.97
CA ARG A 99 -22.12 -12.56 17.07
C ARG A 99 -23.41 -11.76 16.91
N GLU A 100 -23.39 -10.63 16.20
CA GLU A 100 -24.58 -9.79 15.96
C GLU A 100 -25.48 -10.29 14.81
N SER A 101 -25.06 -11.33 14.07
CA SER A 101 -25.84 -11.92 12.95
C SER A 101 -26.51 -13.27 13.30
N LYS A 102 -26.74 -13.58 14.57
CA LYS A 102 -27.33 -14.85 15.01
C LYS A 102 -28.42 -14.65 16.06
#